data_AF-A0A2V8I6U5-F1
#
_entry.id   AF-A0A2V8I6U5-F1
#
_cell.length_a   1.000
_cell.length_b   1.000
_cell.length_c   1.000
_cell.angle_alpha   90.00
_cell.angle_beta   90.00
_cell.angle_gamma   90.00
#
_symmetry.space_group_name_H-M   'P 1'
#
loop_
_entity.id
_entity.type
_entity.pdbx_description
1 polymer ?
#
loop_
_entity_poly.entity_id
_entity_poly.type
_entity_poly.pdbx_seq_one_letter_code
_entity_poly.pdbx_strand_id
1 'polypeptide(L)'
;GARVLKTPKRGLGRAYIDALPFIRGEYVLMGDADCTYDFRQLAAFMERFHDGYEYVMGSRFQGYIEPGSMPVLHQYFGTPVTTWILNFLYGSRFSDIHCGMRGITLDALRRMDLQSHSWEYASEMVLKSVRMQLRTTEVPVRFLKDEQGRLSHHKRSGWSSPWQAAWINLKAMFIHGADFFLYRPGLLLLFMGLLLTVPMSLGPVTVGPITFSLHWMLLGLTLCVLGLHGIYVGALARLFSDYSGETRRRWLTRFSYTRSVVLS
;
A
#
# COMPACT_ATOMS: atom_id res chain seq x y z
N GLY A 1 -29.04 -15.86 -12.81
CA GLY A 1 -28.96 -16.63 -11.55
C GLY A 1 -27.62 -16.44 -10.89
N ALA A 2 -27.46 -16.78 -9.61
CA ALA A 2 -26.19 -16.68 -8.88
C ALA A 2 -25.42 -18.02 -8.93
N ARG A 3 -24.09 -17.95 -9.01
CA ARG A 3 -23.21 -19.13 -8.86
C ARG A 3 -22.53 -19.06 -7.51
N VAL A 4 -22.70 -20.10 -6.71
CA VAL A 4 -22.07 -20.20 -5.38
C VAL A 4 -20.83 -21.09 -5.48
N LEU A 5 -19.70 -20.59 -4.99
CA LEU A 5 -18.46 -21.33 -4.87
C LEU A 5 -18.18 -21.59 -3.39
N LYS A 6 -17.76 -22.81 -3.05
CA LYS A 6 -17.36 -23.17 -1.69
C LYS A 6 -15.84 -23.17 -1.62
N THR A 7 -15.27 -22.32 -0.78
CA THR A 7 -13.83 -22.25 -0.56
C THR A 7 -13.46 -23.07 0.68
N PRO A 8 -12.52 -24.02 0.59
CA PRO A 8 -12.24 -24.96 1.67
C PRO A 8 -11.50 -24.31 2.86
N LYS A 9 -10.79 -23.20 2.61
CA LYS A 9 -9.98 -22.49 3.61
C LYS A 9 -10.62 -21.15 3.97
N ARG A 10 -10.48 -20.74 5.24
CA ARG A 10 -10.98 -19.46 5.75
C ARG A 10 -10.07 -18.30 5.31
N GLY A 11 -10.68 -17.16 5.02
CA GLY A 11 -9.99 -15.90 4.70
C GLY A 11 -10.72 -15.10 3.62
N LEU A 12 -10.86 -13.79 3.82
CA LEU A 12 -11.56 -12.92 2.85
C LEU A 12 -10.77 -12.83 1.54
N GLY A 13 -9.48 -12.50 1.61
CA GLY A 13 -8.59 -12.50 0.44
C GLY A 13 -8.52 -13.85 -0.25
N ARG A 14 -8.52 -14.94 0.54
CA ARG A 14 -8.55 -16.31 0.00
C ARG A 14 -9.79 -16.58 -0.85
N ALA A 15 -10.95 -16.10 -0.42
CA ALA A 15 -12.19 -16.26 -1.16
C ALA A 15 -12.12 -15.58 -2.54
N TYR A 16 -11.52 -14.39 -2.62
CA TYR A 16 -11.30 -13.69 -3.89
C TYR A 16 -10.32 -14.44 -4.80
N ILE A 17 -9.21 -14.94 -4.25
CA ILE A 17 -8.20 -15.70 -5.00
C ILE A 17 -8.81 -17.01 -5.55
N ASP A 18 -9.50 -17.78 -4.71
CA ASP A 18 -10.12 -19.04 -5.12
C ASP A 18 -11.28 -18.84 -6.12
N ALA A 19 -11.91 -17.66 -6.13
CA ALA A 19 -12.95 -17.31 -7.10
C ALA A 19 -12.39 -16.94 -8.48
N LEU A 20 -11.17 -16.42 -8.56
CA LEU A 20 -10.55 -15.89 -9.77
C LEU A 20 -10.62 -16.82 -11.01
N PRO A 21 -10.36 -18.14 -10.91
CA PRO A 21 -10.43 -19.04 -12.07
C PRO A 21 -11.85 -19.21 -12.64
N PHE A 22 -12.88 -18.88 -11.87
CA PHE A 22 -14.29 -19.07 -12.24
C PHE A 22 -14.93 -17.79 -12.79
N ILE A 23 -14.24 -16.65 -12.70
CA ILE A 23 -14.72 -15.37 -13.21
C ILE A 23 -14.62 -15.36 -14.74
N ARG A 24 -15.74 -15.04 -15.39
CA ARG A 24 -15.86 -15.01 -16.86
C ARG A 24 -16.04 -13.59 -17.43
N GLY A 25 -16.35 -12.62 -16.59
CA GLY A 25 -16.55 -11.23 -16.99
C GLY A 25 -15.21 -10.52 -17.22
N GLU A 26 -15.23 -9.51 -18.10
CA GLU A 26 -14.07 -8.63 -18.33
C GLU A 26 -13.80 -7.72 -17.13
N TYR A 27 -14.87 -7.28 -16.46
CA TYR A 27 -14.80 -6.43 -15.27
C TYR A 27 -15.25 -7.21 -14.04
N VAL A 28 -14.53 -7.01 -12.94
CA VAL A 28 -14.76 -7.65 -11.65
C VAL A 28 -15.12 -6.57 -10.64
N LEU A 29 -16.35 -6.62 -10.16
CA LEU A 29 -16.85 -5.79 -9.07
C LEU A 29 -16.89 -6.61 -7.80
N MET A 30 -16.25 -6.08 -6.76
CA MET A 30 -16.13 -6.68 -5.44
C MET A 30 -16.83 -5.77 -4.44
N GLY A 31 -17.47 -6.37 -3.45
CA GLY A 31 -18.15 -5.66 -2.37
C GLY A 31 -18.70 -6.64 -1.34
N ASP A 32 -19.04 -6.11 -0.16
CA ASP A 32 -19.53 -6.92 0.95
C ASP A 32 -21.01 -7.29 0.76
N ALA A 33 -21.37 -8.52 1.14
CA ALA A 33 -22.72 -9.06 1.00
C ALA A 33 -23.65 -8.73 2.19
N ASP A 34 -23.35 -7.66 2.93
CA ASP A 34 -24.08 -7.22 4.12
C ASP A 34 -25.08 -6.08 3.83
N CYS A 35 -25.39 -5.86 2.55
CA CYS A 35 -26.30 -4.80 2.06
C CYS A 35 -25.85 -3.37 2.39
N THR A 36 -24.62 -3.15 2.87
CA THR A 36 -24.09 -1.80 3.13
C THR A 36 -23.73 -1.06 1.85
N TYR A 37 -23.53 -1.79 0.74
CA TYR A 37 -23.24 -1.23 -0.58
C TYR A 37 -24.40 -1.47 -1.55
N ASP A 38 -24.77 -0.41 -2.28
CA ASP A 38 -25.82 -0.50 -3.29
C ASP A 38 -25.27 -0.99 -4.64
N PHE A 39 -25.33 -2.31 -4.86
CA PHE A 39 -24.98 -2.94 -6.14
C PHE A 39 -25.92 -2.58 -7.32
N ARG A 40 -26.93 -1.73 -7.13
CA ARG A 40 -27.72 -1.19 -8.26
C ARG A 40 -27.01 -0.02 -8.93
N GLN A 41 -26.03 0.60 -8.26
CA GLN A 41 -25.31 1.78 -8.76
C GLN A 41 -23.97 1.42 -9.40
N LEU A 42 -23.96 0.42 -10.29
CA LEU A 42 -22.77 -0.03 -10.99
C LEU A 42 -22.48 0.76 -12.26
N ALA A 43 -23.43 1.56 -12.74
CA ALA A 43 -23.29 2.34 -13.98
C ALA A 43 -22.05 3.23 -13.95
N ALA A 44 -21.81 3.94 -12.85
CA ALA A 44 -20.64 4.80 -12.71
C ALA A 44 -19.30 4.03 -12.71
N PHE A 45 -19.26 2.78 -12.23
CA PHE A 45 -18.08 1.94 -12.37
C PHE A 45 -17.85 1.53 -13.83
N MET A 46 -18.93 1.14 -14.52
CA MET A 46 -18.88 0.73 -15.93
C MET A 46 -18.42 1.86 -16.84
N GLU A 47 -18.91 3.09 -16.63
CA GLU A 47 -18.43 4.28 -17.35
C GLU A 47 -16.92 4.43 -17.24
N ARG A 48 -16.35 4.29 -16.03
CA ARG A 48 -14.91 4.40 -15.83
C ARG A 48 -14.14 3.26 -16.49
N PHE A 49 -14.67 2.04 -16.49
CA PHE A 49 -14.05 0.95 -17.25
C PHE A 49 -14.03 1.26 -18.75
N HIS A 50 -15.12 1.82 -19.29
CA HIS A 50 -15.19 2.23 -20.70
C HIS A 50 -14.24 3.38 -21.05
N ASP A 51 -13.95 4.29 -20.11
CA ASP A 51 -12.89 5.32 -20.24
C ASP A 51 -11.46 4.73 -20.21
N GLY A 52 -11.35 3.41 -20.03
CA GLY A 52 -10.11 2.64 -20.00
C GLY A 52 -9.39 2.67 -18.66
N TYR A 53 -10.08 2.96 -17.55
CA TYR A 53 -9.53 2.74 -16.22
C TYR A 53 -9.52 1.25 -15.88
N GLU A 54 -8.45 0.78 -15.24
CA GLU A 54 -8.26 -0.64 -14.91
C GLU A 54 -8.64 -0.96 -13.47
N TYR A 55 -8.56 0.03 -12.58
CA TYR A 55 -8.88 -0.12 -11.16
C TYR A 55 -9.71 1.07 -10.68
N VAL A 56 -10.92 0.80 -10.19
CA VAL A 56 -11.89 1.80 -9.78
C VAL A 56 -12.18 1.60 -8.30
N MET A 57 -11.83 2.58 -7.48
CA MET A 57 -12.07 2.53 -6.04
C MET A 57 -13.41 3.22 -5.72
N GLY A 58 -14.28 2.56 -4.96
CA GLY A 58 -15.45 3.24 -4.43
C GLY A 58 -15.04 4.27 -3.38
N SER A 59 -15.62 5.46 -3.41
CA SER A 59 -15.41 6.48 -2.38
C SER A 59 -16.71 6.78 -1.64
N ARG A 60 -16.72 6.49 -0.34
CA ARG A 60 -17.85 6.84 0.53
C ARG A 60 -17.90 8.34 0.80
N PHE A 61 -16.74 9.01 0.82
CA PHE A 61 -16.63 10.44 1.07
C PHE A 61 -17.08 11.30 -0.12
N GLN A 62 -16.87 10.84 -1.36
CA GLN A 62 -17.39 11.52 -2.56
C GLN A 62 -18.86 11.20 -2.83
N GLY A 63 -19.37 10.12 -2.24
CA GLY A 63 -20.76 9.69 -2.38
C GLY A 63 -21.64 10.15 -1.23
N TYR A 64 -22.38 9.20 -0.65
CA TYR A 64 -23.32 9.48 0.45
C TYR A 64 -23.09 8.47 1.58
N ILE A 65 -22.92 8.97 2.80
CA ILE A 65 -22.81 8.16 4.00
C ILE A 65 -24.11 8.35 4.78
N GLU A 66 -24.89 7.27 4.94
CA GLU A 66 -26.12 7.34 5.72
C GLU A 66 -25.83 7.63 7.20
N PRO A 67 -26.55 8.58 7.85
CA PRO A 67 -26.31 8.93 9.24
C PRO A 67 -26.34 7.73 10.20
N GLY A 68 -25.27 7.57 10.99
CA GLY A 68 -25.13 6.47 11.95
C GLY A 68 -24.53 5.18 11.38
N SER A 69 -24.19 5.14 10.09
CA SER A 69 -23.57 3.97 9.43
C SER A 69 -22.06 3.86 9.70
N MET A 70 -21.42 4.99 10.02
CA MET A 70 -20.00 5.05 10.37
C MET A 70 -19.81 5.81 11.69
N PRO A 71 -18.94 5.34 12.60
CA PRO A 71 -18.62 6.10 13.81
C PRO A 71 -17.91 7.40 13.43
N VAL A 72 -18.33 8.52 14.05
CA VAL A 72 -17.85 9.88 13.77
C VAL A 72 -16.32 9.97 13.82
N LEU A 73 -15.68 9.32 14.79
CA LEU A 73 -14.21 9.33 14.91
C LEU A 73 -13.50 8.68 13.71
N HIS A 74 -14.07 7.60 13.17
CA HIS A 74 -13.52 6.96 11.97
C HIS A 74 -13.79 7.80 10.72
N GLN A 75 -14.96 8.42 10.63
CA GLN A 75 -15.36 9.25 9.50
C GLN A 75 -14.49 10.51 9.36
N TYR A 76 -14.21 11.22 10.46
CA TYR A 76 -13.52 12.51 10.39
C TYR A 76 -12.01 12.43 10.65
N PHE A 77 -11.52 11.44 11.41
CA PHE A 77 -10.11 11.35 11.78
C PHE A 77 -9.46 10.05 11.33
N GLY A 78 -10.07 8.90 11.61
CA GLY A 78 -9.44 7.60 11.33
C GLY A 78 -9.16 7.35 9.85
N THR A 79 -10.21 7.38 9.03
CA THR A 79 -10.10 7.07 7.59
C THR A 79 -9.34 8.15 6.81
N PRO A 80 -9.54 9.47 7.04
CA PRO A 80 -8.76 10.49 6.35
C PRO A 80 -7.25 10.45 6.68
N VAL A 81 -6.88 10.29 7.95
CA VAL A 81 -5.44 10.23 8.35
C VAL A 81 -4.79 8.97 7.79
N THR A 82 -5.42 7.81 7.93
CA THR A 82 -4.86 6.56 7.39
C THR A 82 -4.78 6.60 5.87
N THR A 83 -5.78 7.19 5.20
CA THR A 83 -5.76 7.40 3.74
C THR A 83 -4.62 8.32 3.32
N TRP A 84 -4.37 9.42 4.05
CA TRP A 84 -3.25 10.31 3.78
C TRP A 84 -1.89 9.60 3.93
N ILE A 85 -1.70 8.85 5.02
CA ILE A 85 -0.47 8.07 5.25
C ILE A 85 -0.26 7.05 4.13
N LEU A 86 -1.31 6.31 3.76
CA LEU A 86 -1.26 5.29 2.71
C LEU A 86 -1.01 5.92 1.32
N ASN A 87 -1.65 7.04 1.00
CA ASN A 87 -1.37 7.81 -0.22
C ASN A 87 0.08 8.29 -0.28
N PHE A 88 0.62 8.79 0.84
CA PHE A 88 2.01 9.24 0.89
C PHE A 88 3.01 8.08 0.71
N LEU A 89 2.74 6.93 1.33
CA LEU A 89 3.63 5.76 1.26
C LEU A 89 3.54 5.05 -0.09
N TYR A 90 2.34 4.87 -0.62
CA TYR A 90 2.11 4.13 -1.86
C TYR A 90 2.18 5.02 -3.10
N GLY A 91 2.10 6.35 -2.94
CA GLY A 91 2.01 7.28 -4.06
C GLY A 91 0.63 7.30 -4.73
N SER A 92 -0.42 6.78 -4.09
CA SER A 92 -1.79 6.85 -4.58
C SER A 92 -2.44 8.21 -4.30
N ARG A 93 -3.60 8.45 -4.92
CA ARG A 93 -4.41 9.67 -4.73
C ARG A 93 -5.89 9.33 -4.45
N PHE A 94 -6.12 8.30 -3.63
CA PHE A 94 -7.48 7.88 -3.27
C PHE A 94 -8.03 8.72 -2.11
N SER A 95 -9.30 9.10 -2.15
CA SER A 95 -10.02 9.74 -1.05
C SER A 95 -10.51 8.75 0.01
N ASP A 96 -10.71 7.47 -0.34
CA ASP A 96 -11.12 6.42 0.60
C ASP A 96 -10.46 5.07 0.28
N ILE A 97 -9.32 4.78 0.92
CA ILE A 97 -8.61 3.50 0.70
C ILE A 97 -9.32 2.32 1.38
N HIS A 98 -10.24 2.57 2.30
CA HIS A 98 -10.88 1.55 3.12
C HIS A 98 -12.26 1.15 2.63
N CYS A 99 -12.70 1.63 1.45
CA CYS A 99 -13.96 1.19 0.87
C CYS A 99 -13.87 -0.29 0.43
N GLY A 100 -14.89 -1.07 0.79
CA GLY A 100 -15.00 -2.48 0.42
C GLY A 100 -15.51 -2.67 -1.01
N MET A 101 -16.19 -1.66 -1.57
CA MET A 101 -16.67 -1.71 -2.95
C MET A 101 -15.60 -1.24 -3.94
N ARG A 102 -15.18 -2.13 -4.84
CA ARG A 102 -14.06 -1.90 -5.76
C ARG A 102 -14.32 -2.58 -7.08
N GLY A 103 -13.85 -1.95 -8.16
CA GLY A 103 -13.86 -2.49 -9.50
C GLY A 103 -12.43 -2.72 -9.99
N ILE A 104 -12.19 -3.82 -10.71
CA ILE A 104 -10.93 -4.06 -11.42
C ILE A 104 -11.19 -4.83 -12.72
N THR A 105 -10.38 -4.61 -13.76
CA THR A 105 -10.39 -5.48 -14.94
C THR A 105 -9.85 -6.87 -14.59
N LEU A 106 -10.40 -7.92 -15.19
CA LEU A 106 -9.98 -9.30 -14.94
C LEU A 106 -8.50 -9.50 -15.28
N ASP A 107 -8.03 -8.85 -16.34
CA ASP A 107 -6.62 -8.88 -16.74
C ASP A 107 -5.72 -8.24 -15.66
N ALA A 108 -6.05 -7.05 -15.17
CA ALA A 108 -5.28 -6.42 -14.10
C ALA A 108 -5.31 -7.24 -12.82
N LEU A 109 -6.46 -7.84 -12.46
CA LEU A 109 -6.58 -8.70 -11.28
C LEU A 109 -5.71 -9.95 -11.38
N ARG A 110 -5.59 -10.55 -12.57
CA ARG A 110 -4.68 -11.68 -12.82
C ARG A 110 -3.23 -11.25 -12.73
N ARG A 111 -2.88 -10.12 -13.34
CA ARG A 111 -1.52 -9.57 -13.26
C ARG A 111 -1.11 -9.17 -11.84
N MET A 112 -2.07 -8.78 -10.99
CA MET A 112 -1.81 -8.46 -9.59
C MET A 112 -1.33 -9.69 -8.80
N ASP A 113 -1.75 -10.92 -9.14
CA ASP A 113 -1.32 -12.15 -8.44
C ASP A 113 -1.39 -12.02 -6.90
N LEU A 114 -2.60 -11.84 -6.37
CA LEU A 114 -2.83 -11.59 -4.93
C LEU A 114 -2.34 -12.76 -4.07
N GLN A 115 -1.55 -12.46 -3.04
CA GLN A 115 -1.00 -13.45 -2.11
C GLN A 115 -1.62 -13.37 -0.71
N SER A 116 -2.26 -12.24 -0.37
CA SER A 116 -2.88 -12.04 0.94
C SER A 116 -4.16 -12.84 1.08
N HIS A 117 -4.19 -13.72 2.08
CA HIS A 117 -5.33 -14.61 2.32
C HIS A 117 -6.43 -13.99 3.21
N SER A 118 -6.12 -12.92 3.95
CA SER A 118 -7.02 -12.30 4.93
C SER A 118 -7.39 -10.88 4.51
N TRP A 119 -7.67 -9.99 5.47
CA TRP A 119 -7.99 -8.57 5.28
C TRP A 119 -6.89 -7.76 4.59
N GLU A 120 -5.65 -8.24 4.62
CA GLU A 120 -4.46 -7.61 4.03
C GLU A 120 -4.60 -7.43 2.50
N TYR A 121 -5.43 -8.24 1.85
CA TYR A 121 -5.68 -8.18 0.40
C TYR A 121 -6.10 -6.77 -0.04
N ALA A 122 -6.86 -6.07 0.80
CA ALA A 122 -7.36 -4.74 0.49
C ALA A 122 -6.21 -3.74 0.32
N SER A 123 -5.19 -3.83 1.18
CA SER A 123 -3.98 -3.00 1.09
C SER A 123 -3.05 -3.46 -0.02
N GLU A 124 -2.93 -4.77 -0.23
CA GLU A 124 -2.14 -5.34 -1.33
C GLU A 124 -2.64 -4.88 -2.71
N MET A 125 -3.95 -4.89 -2.94
CA MET A 125 -4.55 -4.44 -4.20
C MET A 125 -4.23 -2.97 -4.51
N VAL A 126 -4.31 -2.09 -3.51
CA VAL A 126 -4.05 -0.65 -3.67
C VAL A 126 -2.57 -0.40 -3.93
N LEU A 127 -1.69 -1.08 -3.22
CA LEU A 127 -0.26 -0.94 -3.47
C LEU A 127 0.12 -1.48 -4.87
N LYS A 128 -0.38 -2.66 -5.23
CA LYS A 128 -0.09 -3.27 -6.53
C LYS A 128 -0.66 -2.45 -7.68
N SER A 129 -1.84 -1.83 -7.51
CA SER A 129 -2.39 -0.96 -8.55
C SER A 129 -1.48 0.23 -8.84
N VAL A 130 -0.88 0.84 -7.83
CA VAL A 130 0.09 1.93 -8.03
C VAL A 130 1.41 1.42 -8.59
N ARG A 131 1.96 0.32 -8.06
CA ARG A 131 3.24 -0.23 -8.52
C ARG A 131 3.21 -0.76 -9.95
N MET A 132 2.08 -1.31 -10.36
CA MET A 132 1.83 -1.74 -11.73
C MET A 132 1.42 -0.58 -12.64
N GLN A 133 1.35 0.66 -12.11
CA GLN A 133 0.96 1.87 -12.83
C GLN A 133 -0.39 1.73 -13.55
N LEU A 134 -1.34 1.02 -12.92
CA LEU A 134 -2.66 0.85 -13.48
C LEU A 134 -3.38 2.20 -13.59
N ARG A 135 -4.21 2.36 -14.60
CA ARG A 135 -5.10 3.53 -14.68
C ARG A 135 -6.14 3.44 -13.56
N THR A 136 -5.97 4.26 -12.53
CA THR A 136 -6.83 4.25 -11.33
C THR A 136 -7.74 5.46 -11.24
N THR A 137 -8.96 5.27 -10.73
CA THR A 137 -9.91 6.37 -10.47
C THR A 137 -10.85 6.04 -9.32
N GLU A 138 -11.68 7.00 -8.94
CA GLU A 138 -12.67 6.87 -7.87
C GLU A 138 -14.08 7.11 -8.39
N VAL A 139 -15.03 6.40 -7.79
CA VAL A 139 -16.46 6.55 -8.06
C VAL A 139 -17.20 6.79 -6.75
N PRO A 140 -18.11 7.78 -6.67
CA PRO A 140 -18.92 7.97 -5.48
C PRO A 140 -19.83 6.77 -5.22
N VAL A 141 -19.86 6.26 -3.99
CA VAL A 141 -20.69 5.12 -3.59
C VAL A 141 -21.58 5.51 -2.42
N ARG A 142 -22.82 4.99 -2.41
CA ARG A 142 -23.72 5.12 -1.25
C ARG A 142 -23.41 4.03 -0.24
N PHE A 143 -23.09 4.46 0.98
CA PHE A 143 -22.88 3.59 2.12
C PHE A 143 -24.12 3.62 3.01
N LEU A 144 -24.86 2.51 2.99
CA LEU A 144 -26.12 2.34 3.70
C LEU A 144 -25.88 1.67 5.06
N LYS A 145 -26.79 1.92 5.98
CA LYS A 145 -26.84 1.23 7.26
C LYS A 145 -27.33 -0.20 7.03
N ASP A 146 -26.76 -1.15 7.76
CA ASP A 146 -27.28 -2.51 7.75
C ASP A 146 -28.75 -2.52 8.25
N GLU A 147 -29.67 -2.95 7.40
CA GLU A 147 -31.11 -3.07 7.68
C GLU A 147 -31.40 -4.03 8.84
N GLN A 148 -30.52 -5.03 9.06
CA GLN A 148 -30.65 -6.00 10.16
C GLN A 148 -30.04 -5.51 11.47
N GLY A 149 -29.51 -4.27 11.50
CA GLY A 149 -28.92 -3.67 12.68
C GLY A 149 -27.65 -4.38 13.17
N ARG A 150 -26.93 -5.16 12.33
CA ARG A 150 -25.65 -5.73 12.78
C ARG A 150 -24.68 -4.59 13.03
N LEU A 151 -24.20 -4.54 14.27
CA LEU A 151 -23.07 -3.72 14.65
C LEU A 151 -21.87 -4.08 13.74
N SER A 152 -21.13 -3.06 13.28
CA SER A 152 -19.92 -3.25 12.48
C SER A 152 -18.99 -4.27 13.13
N HIS A 153 -18.24 -5.03 12.32
CA HIS A 153 -17.30 -6.04 12.82
C HIS A 153 -16.38 -5.50 13.93
N HIS A 154 -15.95 -4.23 13.83
CA HIS A 154 -15.15 -3.56 14.85
C HIS A 154 -15.90 -3.30 16.17
N LYS A 155 -17.19 -2.98 16.11
CA LYS A 155 -18.01 -2.77 17.30
C LYS A 155 -18.40 -4.10 17.97
N ARG A 156 -18.43 -5.20 17.21
CA ARG A 156 -18.68 -6.56 17.70
C ARG A 156 -17.44 -7.25 18.26
N SER A 157 -16.26 -6.97 17.70
CA SER A 157 -15.00 -7.65 18.03
C SER A 157 -14.22 -6.99 19.19
N GLY A 158 -14.80 -5.98 19.85
CA GLY A 158 -14.21 -5.31 21.02
C GLY A 158 -13.25 -4.17 20.67
N TRP A 159 -12.85 -3.42 21.70
CA TRP A 159 -12.02 -2.21 21.57
C TRP A 159 -10.64 -2.43 20.95
N SER A 160 -10.14 -3.67 20.92
CA SER A 160 -8.87 -4.05 20.31
C SER A 160 -8.94 -4.31 18.80
N SER A 161 -10.13 -4.51 18.23
CA SER A 161 -10.30 -4.82 16.81
C SER A 161 -9.82 -3.70 15.87
N PRO A 162 -10.10 -2.41 16.13
CA PRO A 162 -9.54 -1.31 15.34
C PRO A 162 -8.00 -1.28 15.40
N TRP A 163 -7.40 -1.57 16.55
CA TRP A 163 -5.95 -1.62 16.72
C TRP A 163 -5.32 -2.80 15.97
N GLN A 164 -5.97 -3.96 16.00
CA GLN A 164 -5.54 -5.11 15.21
C GLN A 164 -5.64 -4.83 13.71
N ALA A 165 -6.72 -4.20 13.25
CA ALA A 165 -6.87 -3.82 11.85
C ALA A 165 -5.84 -2.76 11.42
N ALA A 166 -5.56 -1.78 12.28
CA ALA A 166 -4.50 -0.81 12.05
C ALA A 166 -3.12 -1.49 12.01
N TRP A 167 -2.84 -2.42 12.93
CA TRP A 167 -1.59 -3.18 12.96
C TRP A 167 -1.42 -4.08 11.73
N ILE A 168 -2.48 -4.76 11.30
CA ILE A 168 -2.47 -5.59 10.08
C ILE A 168 -2.18 -4.74 8.85
N ASN A 169 -2.84 -3.58 8.72
CA ASN A 169 -2.54 -2.65 7.64
C ASN A 169 -1.11 -2.12 7.72
N LEU A 170 -0.65 -1.71 8.91
CA LEU A 170 0.72 -1.24 9.12
C LEU A 170 1.77 -2.32 8.81
N LYS A 171 1.49 -3.57 9.18
CA LYS A 171 2.35 -4.71 8.85
C LYS A 171 2.38 -4.94 7.34
N ALA A 172 1.25 -4.87 6.65
CA ALA A 172 1.21 -4.93 5.19
C ALA A 172 2.01 -3.78 4.56
N MET A 173 1.95 -2.58 5.15
CA MET A 173 2.75 -1.42 4.73
C MET A 173 4.25 -1.66 4.93
N PHE A 174 4.67 -2.28 6.04
CA PHE A 174 6.08 -2.63 6.24
C PHE A 174 6.56 -3.74 5.32
N ILE A 175 5.75 -4.77 5.09
CA ILE A 175 6.11 -5.89 4.22
C ILE A 175 6.24 -5.42 2.78
N HIS A 176 5.20 -4.77 2.28
CA HIS A 176 5.16 -4.44 0.88
C HIS A 176 5.80 -3.09 0.58
N GLY A 177 5.74 -2.10 1.48
CA GLY A 177 6.41 -0.80 1.38
C GLY A 177 7.82 -0.77 1.99
N ALA A 178 8.45 -1.93 2.22
CA ALA A 178 9.80 -2.05 2.79
C ALA A 178 10.82 -1.15 2.08
N ASP A 179 10.66 -0.95 0.77
CA ASP A 179 11.54 -0.05 0.02
C ASP A 179 11.49 1.40 0.52
N PHE A 180 10.31 1.92 0.85
CA PHE A 180 10.18 3.27 1.36
C PHE A 180 10.91 3.40 2.70
N PHE A 181 10.66 2.45 3.61
CA PHE A 181 11.17 2.47 4.98
C PHE A 181 12.65 2.13 5.11
N LEU A 182 13.23 1.40 4.17
CA LEU A 182 14.65 1.04 4.20
C LEU A 182 15.49 1.96 3.31
N TYR A 183 15.02 2.24 2.10
CA TYR A 183 15.81 2.98 1.11
C TYR A 183 15.90 4.47 1.44
N ARG A 184 14.78 5.14 1.74
CA ARG A 184 14.79 6.61 1.97
C ARG A 184 15.47 6.97 3.30
N PRO A 185 15.15 6.33 4.44
CA PRO A 185 15.90 6.55 5.67
C PRO A 185 17.36 6.12 5.54
N GLY A 186 17.65 5.03 4.80
CA GLY A 186 19.02 4.61 4.52
C GLY A 186 19.85 5.69 3.82
N LEU A 187 19.29 6.35 2.80
CA LEU A 187 19.93 7.49 2.13
C LEU A 187 20.15 8.69 3.07
N LEU A 188 19.17 9.01 3.91
CA LEU A 188 19.29 10.09 4.88
C LEU A 188 20.41 9.81 5.90
N LEU A 189 20.43 8.59 6.45
CA LEU A 189 21.46 8.15 7.40
C LEU A 189 22.85 8.16 6.77
N LEU A 190 22.96 7.69 5.52
CA LEU A 190 24.22 7.73 4.77
C LEU A 190 24.68 9.18 4.55
N PHE A 191 23.78 10.07 4.15
CA PHE A 191 24.10 11.48 3.95
C PHE A 191 24.54 12.17 5.24
N MET A 192 23.80 11.98 6.33
CA MET A 192 24.17 12.52 7.65
C MET A 192 25.48 11.93 8.17
N GLY A 193 25.70 10.62 7.96
CA GLY A 193 26.93 9.94 8.30
C GLY A 193 28.13 10.53 7.56
N LEU A 194 28.02 10.71 6.23
CA LEU A 194 29.08 11.31 5.41
C LEU A 194 29.35 12.77 5.81
N LEU A 195 28.30 13.53 6.13
CA LEU A 195 28.41 14.92 6.59
C LEU A 195 29.17 15.02 7.92
N LEU A 196 29.06 14.02 8.79
CA LEU A 196 29.85 13.94 10.02
C LEU A 196 31.26 13.39 9.78
N THR A 197 31.42 12.35 8.97
CA THR A 197 32.72 11.67 8.81
C THR A 197 33.70 12.43 7.93
N VAL A 198 33.25 13.02 6.81
CA VAL A 198 34.14 13.64 5.82
C VAL A 198 34.90 14.85 6.37
N PRO A 199 34.25 15.85 7.02
CA PRO A 199 34.98 17.00 7.56
C PRO A 199 35.97 16.62 8.66
N MET A 200 35.65 15.58 9.42
CA MET A 200 36.43 15.13 10.57
C MET A 200 37.62 14.25 10.20
N SER A 201 37.66 13.74 8.96
CA SER A 201 38.80 13.00 8.43
C SER A 201 40.07 13.84 8.33
N LEU A 202 39.93 15.18 8.28
CA LEU A 202 41.03 16.14 8.23
C LEU A 202 41.47 16.63 9.63
N GLY A 203 40.80 16.16 10.69
CA GLY A 203 41.08 16.54 12.08
C GLY A 203 39.83 17.05 12.82
N PRO A 204 39.96 17.34 14.14
CA PRO A 204 38.86 17.88 14.93
C PRO A 204 38.40 19.25 14.42
N VAL A 205 37.09 19.43 14.24
CA VAL A 205 36.49 20.68 13.77
C VAL A 205 35.78 21.35 14.94
N THR A 206 36.10 22.61 15.23
CA THR A 206 35.44 23.38 16.27
C THR A 206 34.47 24.37 15.64
N VAL A 207 33.19 24.30 16.06
CA VAL A 207 32.14 25.23 15.61
C VAL A 207 31.52 25.85 16.86
N GLY A 208 31.91 27.10 17.15
CA GLY A 208 31.49 27.78 18.37
C GLY A 208 31.93 27.01 19.63
N PRO A 209 31.02 26.66 20.56
CA PRO A 209 31.36 25.93 21.79
C PRO A 209 31.47 24.41 21.60
N ILE A 210 31.09 23.86 20.44
CA ILE A 210 31.05 22.42 20.20
C ILE A 210 32.31 22.00 19.44
N THR A 211 33.03 21.03 20.00
CA THR A 211 34.17 20.39 19.34
C THR A 211 33.73 19.05 18.76
N PHE A 212 33.69 19.00 17.43
CA PHE A 212 33.53 17.75 16.72
C PHE A 212 34.88 17.03 16.81
N SER A 213 34.93 15.97 17.63
CA SER A 213 36.09 15.09 17.83
C SER A 213 35.83 13.65 17.34
N LEU A 214 36.78 12.73 17.58
CA LEU A 214 36.73 11.33 17.15
C LEU A 214 35.38 10.62 17.43
N HIS A 215 34.72 10.92 18.56
CA HIS A 215 33.44 10.32 18.92
C HIS A 215 32.32 10.64 17.92
N TRP A 216 32.29 11.87 17.40
CA TRP A 216 31.34 12.27 16.37
C TRP A 216 31.66 11.62 15.03
N MET A 217 32.94 11.40 14.73
CA MET A 217 33.37 10.67 13.55
C MET A 217 32.94 9.20 13.61
N LEU A 218 33.06 8.56 14.79
CA LEU A 218 32.56 7.19 15.02
C LEU A 218 31.05 7.10 14.84
N LEU A 219 30.30 8.08 15.36
CA LEU A 219 28.86 8.19 15.11
C LEU A 219 28.55 8.35 13.61
N GLY A 220 29.30 9.19 12.90
CA GLY A 220 29.16 9.36 11.45
C GLY A 220 29.39 8.05 10.68
N LEU A 221 30.41 7.28 11.08
CA LEU A 221 30.72 5.98 10.49
C LEU A 221 29.62 4.95 10.73
N THR A 222 29.09 4.87 11.96
CA THR A 222 27.97 3.94 12.25
C THR A 222 26.72 4.31 11.47
N LEU A 223 26.40 5.61 11.35
CA LEU A 223 25.31 6.10 10.50
C LEU A 223 25.53 5.77 9.02
N CYS A 224 26.76 5.91 8.51
CA CYS A 224 27.11 5.50 7.14
C CYS A 224 26.85 4.01 6.91
N VAL A 225 27.33 3.15 7.80
CA VAL A 225 27.20 1.69 7.68
C VAL A 225 25.72 1.28 7.73
N LEU A 226 24.97 1.78 8.72
CA LEU A 226 23.53 1.51 8.82
C LEU A 226 22.76 2.04 7.61
N GLY A 227 23.10 3.24 7.15
CA GLY A 227 22.51 3.85 5.97
C GLY A 227 22.74 3.01 4.71
N LEU A 228 23.98 2.57 4.48
CA LEU A 228 24.35 1.73 3.35
C LEU A 228 23.65 0.37 3.38
N HIS A 229 23.59 -0.30 4.54
CA HIS A 229 22.81 -1.54 4.69
C HIS A 229 21.33 -1.34 4.40
N GLY A 230 20.73 -0.25 4.89
CA GLY A 230 19.35 0.12 4.59
C GLY A 230 19.10 0.31 3.10
N ILE A 231 20.02 0.98 2.39
CA ILE A 231 19.97 1.15 0.93
C ILE A 231 20.03 -0.19 0.21
N TYR A 232 20.94 -1.10 0.59
CA TYR A 232 21.07 -2.41 -0.05
C TYR A 232 19.82 -3.28 0.15
N VAL A 233 19.35 -3.41 1.39
CA VAL A 233 18.14 -4.19 1.66
C VAL A 233 16.92 -3.55 1.01
N GLY A 234 16.82 -2.22 1.02
CA GLY A 234 15.76 -1.49 0.34
C GLY A 234 15.78 -1.68 -1.18
N ALA A 235 16.97 -1.69 -1.80
CA ALA A 235 17.12 -1.94 -3.24
C ALA A 235 16.73 -3.39 -3.60
N LEU A 236 17.12 -4.37 -2.79
CA LEU A 236 16.68 -5.76 -2.96
C LEU A 236 15.15 -5.88 -2.79
N ALA A 237 14.57 -5.25 -1.77
CA ALA A 237 13.13 -5.25 -1.55
C ALA A 237 12.37 -4.65 -2.74
N ARG A 238 12.90 -3.58 -3.37
CA ARG A 238 12.34 -3.05 -4.63
C ARG A 238 12.37 -4.05 -5.75
N LEU A 239 13.49 -4.76 -5.94
CA LEU A 239 13.62 -5.75 -7.01
C LEU A 239 12.68 -6.95 -6.81
N PHE A 240 12.47 -7.39 -5.58
CA PHE A 240 11.48 -8.43 -5.26
C PHE A 240 10.05 -7.97 -5.48
N SER A 241 9.79 -6.68 -5.34
CA SER A 241 8.46 -6.09 -5.52
C SER A 241 8.25 -5.37 -6.85
N ASP A 242 9.14 -5.59 -7.83
CA ASP A 242 9.12 -4.95 -9.13
C ASP A 242 8.20 -5.72 -10.10
N TYR A 243 6.89 -5.48 -9.97
CA TYR A 243 5.87 -6.14 -10.79
C TYR A 243 5.89 -5.72 -12.27
N SER A 244 6.41 -4.53 -12.61
CA SER A 244 6.49 -4.04 -13.99
C SER A 244 7.80 -4.42 -14.69
N GLY A 245 8.81 -4.86 -13.96
CA GLY A 245 10.16 -5.12 -14.50
C GLY A 245 10.94 -3.86 -14.89
N GLU A 246 10.36 -2.67 -14.75
CA GLU A 246 11.02 -1.40 -15.07
C GLU A 246 12.18 -1.11 -14.12
N THR A 247 12.01 -1.41 -12.84
CA THR A 247 13.05 -1.18 -11.83
C THR A 247 14.25 -2.05 -12.15
N ARG A 248 14.03 -3.36 -12.36
CA ARG A 248 15.04 -4.31 -12.80
C ARG A 248 15.75 -3.83 -14.08
N ARG A 249 15.00 -3.38 -15.09
CA ARG A 249 15.58 -2.85 -16.33
C ARG A 249 16.47 -1.62 -16.06
N ARG A 250 16.02 -0.66 -15.26
CA ARG A 250 16.81 0.52 -14.88
C ARG A 250 18.08 0.15 -14.12
N TRP A 251 18.01 -0.78 -13.17
CA TRP A 251 19.19 -1.25 -12.44
C TRP A 251 20.17 -1.98 -13.37
N LEU A 252 19.68 -2.84 -14.27
CA LEU A 252 20.53 -3.51 -15.26
C LEU A 252 21.19 -2.54 -16.25
N THR A 253 20.56 -1.42 -16.60
CA THR A 253 21.22 -0.40 -17.43
C THR A 253 22.32 0.37 -16.71
N ARG A 254 22.19 0.60 -15.39
CA ARG A 254 23.21 1.31 -14.59
C ARG A 254 24.33 0.38 -14.13
N PHE A 255 23.98 -0.85 -13.77
CA PHE A 255 24.87 -1.89 -13.23
C PHE A 255 24.89 -3.10 -14.18
N SER A 256 25.07 -2.84 -15.47
CA SER A 256 25.26 -3.94 -16.43
C SER A 256 26.51 -4.70 -16.02
N TYR A 257 26.40 -6.02 -15.87
CA TYR A 257 27.47 -6.92 -15.43
C TYR A 257 28.80 -6.62 -16.16
N THR A 258 28.73 -6.28 -17.44
CA THR A 258 29.88 -5.92 -18.28
C THR A 258 30.65 -4.68 -17.83
N ARG A 259 29.98 -3.63 -17.33
CA ARG A 259 30.65 -2.37 -16.95
C ARG A 259 31.28 -2.42 -15.57
N SER A 260 30.61 -3.06 -14.61
CA SER A 260 31.15 -3.25 -13.27
C SER A 260 32.33 -4.24 -13.28
N VAL A 261 32.26 -5.32 -14.07
CA VAL A 261 33.37 -6.27 -14.23
C VAL A 261 34.59 -5.65 -14.92
N VAL A 262 34.40 -4.70 -15.83
CA VAL A 262 35.52 -3.98 -16.47
C VAL A 262 36.20 -2.98 -15.53
N LEU A 263 35.50 -2.52 -14.48
CA LEU A 263 36.02 -1.59 -13.47
C LEU A 263 36.51 -2.28 -12.19
N SER A 264 36.34 -3.61 -12.08
CA SER A 264 36.83 -4.44 -10.95
C SER A 264 38.21 -4.99 -11.26
#